data_AF-A0A2D8V6D6-F1
#
_entry.id   AF-A0A2D8V6D6-F1
#
_cell.length_a   1.000
_cell.length_b   1.000
_cell.length_c   1.000
_cell.angle_alpha   90.00
_cell.angle_beta   90.00
_cell.angle_gamma   90.00
#
_symmetry.space_group_name_H-M   'P 1'
#
loop_
_entity.id
_entity.type
_entity.pdbx_description
1 polymer ?
#
loop_
_entity_poly.entity_id
_entity_poly.type
_entity_poly.pdbx_seq_one_letter_code
_entity_poly.pdbx_strand_id
1 'polypeptide(L)'
;MREAPSVEEASQQWKESIDIVGVAWSGDEATYLDFIDKGGLTFPNVDDTRGDIYDRFGVPYQPAAVIIRPDGSSELLRGVFDADLIESLL
;
A
#
# COMPACT_ATOMS: atom_id res chain seq x y z
N MET A 1 -2.21 -4.67 -12.37
CA MET A 1 -1.29 -5.60 -11.66
C MET A 1 0.20 -5.31 -11.90
N ARG A 2 0.61 -4.14 -12.44
CA ARG A 2 2.04 -3.85 -12.62
C ARG A 2 2.74 -3.45 -11.31
N GLU A 3 2.00 -2.93 -10.33
CA GLU A 3 2.50 -2.36 -9.07
C GLU A 3 2.63 -3.39 -7.93
N ALA A 4 1.75 -4.41 -7.89
CA ALA A 4 1.77 -5.42 -6.83
C ALA A 4 3.14 -6.13 -6.67
N PRO A 5 3.79 -6.60 -7.76
CA PRO A 5 5.12 -7.23 -7.64
C PRO A 5 6.22 -6.26 -7.17
N SER A 6 6.20 -4.99 -7.60
CA SER A 6 7.21 -4.01 -7.18
C SER A 6 7.06 -3.59 -5.72
N VAL A 7 5.82 -3.55 -5.21
CA VAL A 7 5.57 -3.28 -3.79
C VAL A 7 5.98 -4.48 -2.94
N GLU A 8 5.75 -5.72 -3.39
CA GLU A 8 6.25 -6.91 -2.69
C GLU A 8 7.78 -6.93 -2.64
N GLU A 9 8.47 -6.66 -3.75
CA GLU A 9 9.94 -6.58 -3.80
C GLU A 9 10.47 -5.55 -2.81
N ALA A 10 9.89 -4.35 -2.81
CA ALA A 10 10.26 -3.31 -1.86
C ALA A 10 9.96 -3.69 -0.40
N SER A 11 8.85 -4.39 -0.14
CA SER A 11 8.52 -4.88 1.20
C SER A 11 9.59 -5.83 1.73
N GLN A 12 10.14 -6.71 0.87
CA GLN A 12 11.19 -7.64 1.25
C GLN A 12 12.55 -6.94 1.41
N GLN A 13 12.87 -6.03 0.50
CA GLN A 13 14.14 -5.30 0.49
C GLN A 13 14.29 -4.41 1.72
N TRP A 14 13.21 -3.75 2.14
CA TRP A 14 13.25 -2.70 3.17
C TRP A 14 12.51 -3.06 4.46
N LYS A 15 12.21 -4.34 4.69
CA LYS A 15 11.48 -4.82 5.89
C LYS A 15 12.08 -4.43 7.24
N GLU A 16 13.36 -4.07 7.28
CA GLU A 16 14.04 -3.60 8.51
C GLU A 16 14.00 -2.08 8.66
N SER A 17 13.56 -1.35 7.63
CA SER A 17 13.55 0.11 7.55
C SER A 17 12.15 0.70 7.49
N ILE A 18 11.20 0.01 6.86
CA ILE A 18 9.80 0.44 6.72
C ILE A 18 8.83 -0.72 6.92
N ASP A 19 7.65 -0.38 7.42
CA ASP A 19 6.49 -1.25 7.41
C ASP A 19 5.60 -0.90 6.22
N ILE A 20 5.24 -1.91 5.41
CA ILE A 20 4.29 -1.76 4.30
C ILE A 20 2.96 -2.41 4.70
N VAL A 21 1.86 -1.69 4.49
CA VAL A 21 0.50 -2.20 4.69
C VAL A 21 -0.33 -1.92 3.44
N GLY A 22 -0.84 -2.97 2.80
CA GLY A 22 -1.79 -2.84 1.71
C GLY A 22 -3.18 -2.48 2.24
N VAL A 23 -3.85 -1.52 1.60
CA VAL A 23 -5.21 -1.10 1.96
C VAL A 23 -6.14 -1.40 0.79
N ALA A 24 -6.93 -2.46 0.93
CA ALA A 24 -7.86 -2.89 -0.10
C ALA A 24 -9.18 -2.12 0.00
N TRP A 25 -9.63 -1.53 -1.10
CA TRP A 25 -10.82 -0.68 -1.14
C TRP A 25 -11.59 -0.89 -2.45
N SER A 26 -12.90 -0.60 -2.45
CA SER A 26 -13.80 -0.72 -3.61
C SER A 26 -13.85 -2.14 -4.22
N GLY A 27 -14.14 -3.15 -3.39
CA GLY A 27 -14.24 -4.56 -3.76
C GLY A 27 -14.88 -5.39 -2.64
N ASP A 28 -14.52 -6.66 -2.57
CA ASP A 28 -14.94 -7.60 -1.53
C ASP A 28 -13.79 -8.55 -1.14
N GLU A 29 -13.97 -9.30 -0.05
CA GLU A 29 -12.98 -10.24 0.49
C GLU A 29 -12.44 -11.19 -0.58
N ALA A 30 -13.31 -11.76 -1.42
CA ALA A 30 -12.90 -12.69 -2.48
C ALA A 30 -11.98 -12.02 -3.52
N THR A 31 -12.33 -10.80 -3.93
CA THR A 31 -11.53 -10.02 -4.90
C THR A 31 -10.17 -9.62 -4.31
N TYR A 32 -10.14 -9.30 -3.01
CA TYR A 32 -8.90 -8.91 -2.32
C TYR A 32 -7.95 -10.10 -2.14
N LEU A 33 -8.47 -11.25 -1.72
CA LEU A 33 -7.67 -12.47 -1.58
C LEU A 33 -7.11 -12.93 -2.93
N ASP A 34 -7.91 -12.89 -4.00
CA ASP A 34 -7.43 -13.20 -5.35
C ASP A 34 -6.30 -12.26 -5.81
N PHE A 35 -6.36 -10.98 -5.44
CA PHE A 35 -5.30 -10.02 -5.73
C PHE A 35 -4.01 -10.32 -4.95
N ILE A 36 -4.12 -10.66 -3.66
CA ILE A 36 -3.00 -11.06 -2.81
C ILE A 36 -2.33 -12.31 -3.37
N ASP A 37 -3.12 -13.35 -3.69
CA ASP A 37 -2.62 -14.63 -4.20
C ASP A 37 -1.94 -14.47 -5.55
N LYS A 38 -2.54 -13.71 -6.48
CA LYS A 38 -1.94 -13.45 -7.81
C LYS A 38 -0.70 -12.57 -7.74
N GLY A 39 -0.64 -11.65 -6.78
CA GLY A 39 0.50 -10.78 -6.54
C GLY A 39 1.63 -11.44 -5.76
N GLY A 40 1.36 -12.56 -5.08
CA GLY A 40 2.29 -13.18 -4.13
C GLY A 40 2.61 -12.27 -2.95
N LEU A 41 1.65 -11.46 -2.50
CA LEU A 41 1.87 -10.44 -1.48
C LEU A 41 2.00 -11.07 -0.09
N THR A 42 3.04 -10.70 0.64
CA THR A 42 3.31 -11.26 1.98
C THR A 42 3.28 -10.22 3.09
N PHE A 43 3.28 -8.94 2.76
CA PHE A 43 3.08 -7.86 3.72
C PHE A 43 1.63 -7.82 4.23
N PRO A 44 1.36 -7.24 5.42
CA PRO A 44 0.02 -7.11 5.96
C PRO A 44 -0.93 -6.37 5.00
N ASN A 45 -2.13 -6.91 4.81
CA ASN A 45 -3.20 -6.27 4.03
C ASN A 45 -4.43 -6.08 4.91
N VAL A 46 -5.08 -4.92 4.81
CA VAL A 46 -6.32 -4.60 5.54
C VAL A 46 -7.47 -4.40 4.57
N ASP A 47 -8.63 -4.92 4.95
CA ASP A 47 -9.90 -4.67 4.28
C ASP A 47 -10.46 -3.32 4.71
N ASP A 48 -10.48 -2.36 3.79
CA ASP A 48 -11.11 -1.06 3.94
C ASP A 48 -12.36 -0.94 3.04
N THR A 49 -13.16 -2.00 2.87
CA THR A 49 -14.42 -1.95 2.10
C THR A 49 -15.33 -0.78 2.53
N ARG A 50 -15.26 -0.39 3.81
CA ARG A 50 -16.01 0.74 4.37
C ARG A 50 -15.48 2.12 3.95
N GLY A 51 -14.22 2.21 3.54
CA GLY A 51 -13.55 3.46 3.14
C GLY A 51 -13.08 4.33 4.30
N ASP A 52 -13.07 3.82 5.53
CA ASP A 52 -12.73 4.61 6.72
C ASP A 52 -11.25 5.05 6.69
N ILE A 53 -10.36 4.22 6.13
CA ILE A 53 -8.93 4.56 5.96
C ILE A 53 -8.75 5.53 4.78
N TYR A 54 -9.40 5.27 3.66
CA TYR A 54 -9.39 6.17 2.49
C TYR A 54 -9.86 7.59 2.87
N ASP A 55 -10.97 7.69 3.59
CA ASP A 55 -11.53 8.97 4.06
C ASP A 55 -10.58 9.67 5.04
N ARG A 56 -9.98 8.93 5.98
CA ARG A 56 -9.05 9.49 6.98
C ARG A 56 -7.83 10.16 6.33
N PHE A 57 -7.29 9.55 5.27
CA PHE A 57 -6.10 10.07 4.58
C PHE A 57 -6.42 10.88 3.32
N GLY A 58 -7.71 11.08 3.02
CA GLY A 58 -8.16 11.85 1.86
C GLY A 58 -7.70 11.26 0.54
N VAL A 59 -7.63 9.92 0.44
CA VAL A 59 -7.25 9.20 -0.79
C VAL A 59 -8.43 9.24 -1.76
N PRO A 60 -8.34 9.97 -2.88
CA PRO A 60 -9.49 10.17 -3.77
C PRO A 60 -9.68 9.03 -4.79
N TYR A 61 -8.58 8.33 -5.11
CA TYR A 61 -8.53 7.21 -6.06
C TYR A 61 -7.17 6.51 -5.96
N GLN A 62 -7.12 5.26 -6.41
CA GLN A 62 -5.90 4.49 -6.63
C GLN A 62 -5.30 4.74 -8.03
N PRO A 63 -3.98 4.55 -8.24
CA PRO A 63 -2.97 4.20 -7.24
C PRO A 63 -2.57 5.41 -6.38
N ALA A 64 -2.36 5.14 -5.09
CA ALA A 64 -1.93 6.12 -4.10
C ALA A 64 -1.23 5.41 -2.93
N ALA A 65 -0.33 6.13 -2.25
CA ALA A 65 0.33 5.67 -1.04
C ALA A 65 0.29 6.78 0.01
N VAL A 66 0.33 6.39 1.29
CA VAL A 66 0.44 7.33 2.40
C VAL A 66 1.71 7.01 3.15
N ILE A 67 2.63 7.98 3.22
CA ILE A 67 3.80 7.88 4.08
C ILE A 67 3.36 8.29 5.48
N ILE A 68 3.66 7.46 6.48
CA ILE A 68 3.46 7.79 7.89
C ILE A 68 4.84 7.85 8.54
N ARG A 69 5.21 9.00 9.10
CA ARG A 69 6.50 9.19 9.78
C ARG A 69 6.39 8.80 11.27
N PRO A 70 7.52 8.51 11.95
CA PRO A 70 7.50 8.15 13.38
C PRO A 70 6.89 9.20 14.31
N ASP A 71 6.85 10.47 13.89
CA ASP A 71 6.22 11.56 14.63
C ASP A 71 4.69 11.63 14.45
N GLY A 72 4.11 10.74 13.64
CA GLY A 72 2.69 10.65 13.33
C GLY A 72 2.23 11.58 12.21
N SER A 73 3.13 12.37 11.61
CA SER A 73 2.80 13.13 10.40
C SER A 73 2.59 12.19 9.22
N SER A 74 1.72 12.58 8.29
CA SER A 74 1.44 11.79 7.09
C SER A 74 1.43 12.63 5.83
N GLU A 75 1.77 11.98 4.72
CA GLU A 75 1.85 12.60 3.40
C GLU A 75 1.20 11.67 2.36
N LEU A 76 0.21 12.20 1.64
CA LEU A 76 -0.46 11.49 0.55
C LEU A 76 0.35 11.65 -0.74
N LEU A 77 0.87 10.53 -1.24
CA LEU A 77 1.46 10.41 -2.56
C LEU A 77 0.41 9.89 -3.55
N ARG A 78 0.28 10.58 -4.68
CA ARG A 78 -0.64 10.19 -5.76
C ARG A 78 0.15 9.64 -6.92
N GLY A 79 -0.29 8.52 -7.49
CA GLY A 79 0.40 7.84 -8.58
C GLY A 79 1.01 6.52 -8.13
N VAL A 80 1.80 5.92 -9.04
CA VAL A 80 2.42 4.61 -8.84
C VAL A 80 3.47 4.70 -7.75
N PHE A 81 3.44 3.74 -6.83
CA PHE A 81 4.43 3.56 -5.78
C PHE A 81 5.37 2.41 -6.17
N ASP A 82 6.58 2.74 -6.61
CA ASP A 82 7.60 1.78 -7.05
C ASP A 82 8.85 1.81 -6.15
N ALA A 83 9.79 0.90 -6.43
CA ALA A 83 10.99 0.73 -5.61
C ALA A 83 11.89 1.98 -5.58
N ASP A 84 12.00 2.70 -6.70
CA ASP A 84 12.81 3.92 -6.81
C ASP A 84 12.23 5.03 -5.92
N LEU A 85 10.91 5.19 -5.93
CA LEU A 85 10.23 6.13 -5.05
C LEU A 85 10.43 5.73 -3.58
N ILE A 86 10.29 4.44 -3.25
CA ILE A 86 10.49 3.94 -1.88
C ILE A 86 11.91 4.23 -1.41
N GLU A 87 12.92 3.95 -2.24
CA GLU A 87 14.32 4.24 -1.91
C GLU A 87 14.57 5.73 -1.67
N SER A 88 13.91 6.62 -2.41
CA SER A 88 14.04 8.07 -2.22
C SER A 88 13.45 8.60 -0.90
N LEU A 89 12.65 7.78 -0.20
CA LEU A 89 11.97 8.14 1.05
C LEU A 89 12.70 7.66 2.31
N LEU A 90 13.74 6.82 2.16
CA LEU A 90 14.61 6.32 3.23
C LEU A 90 15.73 7.32 3.56
#